data_AF-A0A3D3IY20-F1
#
_entry.id   AF-A0A3D3IY20-F1
#
_cell.length_a   1.000
_cell.length_b   1.000
_cell.length_c   1.000
_cell.angle_alpha   90.00
_cell.angle_beta   90.00
_cell.angle_gamma   90.00
#
_symmetry.space_group_name_H-M   'P 1'
#
loop_
_entity.id
_entity.type
_entity.pdbx_description
1 polymer ?
#
loop_
_entity_poly.entity_id
_entity_poly.type
_entity_poly.pdbx_seq_one_letter_code
_entity_poly.pdbx_strand_id
1 'polypeptide(L)' 'MAADRRPDDMVRITSPELADEFIEEQIFALREQIGDKKVLLALSGGVDSSVVAALLIKAVGQQL' A
#
# COMPACT_ATOMS: atom_id res chain seq x y z
N MET A 1 -15.31 -0.95 -23.45
CA MET A 1 -14.28 -0.20 -22.70
C MET A 1 -14.94 0.64 -21.60
N ALA A 2 -15.62 -0.01 -20.63
CA ALA A 2 -16.38 0.67 -19.58
C ALA A 2 -16.01 0.17 -18.16
N ALA A 3 -14.86 -0.48 -18.01
CA ALA A 3 -14.48 -1.15 -16.76
C ALA A 3 -13.47 -0.37 -15.90
N ASP A 4 -13.07 0.83 -16.33
CA ASP A 4 -11.97 1.59 -15.70
C ASP A 4 -12.44 2.85 -14.97
N ARG A 5 -13.75 2.96 -14.72
CA ARG A 5 -14.33 4.08 -13.97
C ARG A 5 -14.35 3.71 -12.49
N ARG A 6 -13.67 4.51 -11.67
CA ARG A 6 -13.74 4.43 -10.21
C ARG A 6 -15.21 4.40 -9.78
N PRO A 7 -15.64 3.45 -8.92
CA PRO A 7 -17.01 3.39 -8.43
C PRO A 7 -17.43 4.70 -7.78
N ASP A 8 -18.67 5.14 -8.01
CA ASP A 8 -19.20 6.41 -7.49
C ASP A 8 -19.35 6.39 -5.95
N ASP A 9 -19.46 5.21 -5.36
CA ASP A 9 -19.57 4.94 -3.91
C ASP A 9 -18.21 4.80 -3.20
N MET A 10 -17.11 4.81 -3.94
CA MET A 10 -15.78 4.63 -3.35
C MET A 10 -15.37 5.87 -2.56
N VAL A 11 -15.27 5.70 -1.24
CA VAL A 11 -14.82 6.74 -0.30
C VAL A 11 -13.43 7.24 -0.69
N ARG A 12 -13.22 8.55 -0.59
CA ARG A 12 -11.92 9.18 -0.81
C ARG A 12 -11.24 9.38 0.52
N ILE A 13 -9.94 9.09 0.56
CA ILE A 13 -9.07 9.48 1.68
C ILE A 13 -8.82 10.98 1.52
N THR A 14 -9.49 11.79 2.33
CA THR A 14 -9.43 13.26 2.26
C THR A 14 -8.88 13.91 3.53
N SER A 15 -8.54 13.12 4.55
CA SER A 15 -7.98 13.60 5.81
C SER A 15 -6.83 12.71 6.28
N PRO A 16 -5.92 13.22 7.12
CA PRO A 16 -4.83 12.44 7.68
C PRO A 16 -5.31 11.22 8.47
N GLU A 17 -6.40 11.34 9.22
CA GLU A 17 -6.92 10.26 10.06
C GLU A 17 -7.37 9.07 9.20
N LEU A 18 -8.05 9.35 8.08
CA LEU A 18 -8.44 8.32 7.10
C LEU A 18 -7.22 7.68 6.42
N ALA A 19 -6.15 8.45 6.23
CA ALA A 19 -4.92 7.93 5.65
C ALA A 19 -4.20 7.00 6.63
N ASP A 20 -4.15 7.37 7.91
CA ASP A 20 -3.55 6.55 8.96
C ASP A 20 -4.30 5.23 9.15
N GLU A 21 -5.63 5.26 9.16
CA GLU A 21 -6.47 4.04 9.22
C GLU A 21 -6.18 3.11 8.04
N PHE A 22 -6.15 3.66 6.82
CA PHE A 22 -5.81 2.90 5.63
C PHE A 22 -4.39 2.31 5.70
N ILE A 23 -3.40 3.10 6.14
CA ILE A 23 -2.01 2.64 6.24
C ILE A 23 -1.90 1.46 7.22
N GLU A 24 -2.54 1.53 8.38
CA GLU A 24 -2.53 0.43 9.36
C GLU A 24 -3.19 -0.83 8.81
N GLU A 25 -4.35 -0.69 8.16
CA GLU A 25 -5.04 -1.81 7.50
C GLU A 25 -4.15 -2.47 6.44
N GLN A 26 -3.51 -1.67 5.58
CA GLN A 26 -2.63 -2.18 4.53
C GLN A 26 -1.37 -2.84 5.11
N ILE A 27 -0.79 -2.30 6.18
CA ILE A 27 0.37 -2.93 6.85
C ILE A 27 -0.02 -4.30 7.39
N PHE A 28 -1.18 -4.42 8.03
CA PHE A 28 -1.68 -5.70 8.53
C PHE A 28 -1.87 -6.71 7.39
N ALA A 29 -2.59 -6.32 6.34
CA ALA A 29 -2.83 -7.17 5.17
C ALA A 29 -1.52 -7.61 4.49
N LEU A 30 -0.56 -6.70 4.33
CA LEU A 30 0.75 -7.00 3.75
C LEU A 30 1.53 -8.02 4.60
N ARG A 31 1.55 -7.86 5.92
CA ARG A 31 2.22 -8.81 6.83
C ARG A 31 1.59 -10.19 6.73
N GLU A 32 0.26 -10.29 6.70
CA GLU A 32 -0.46 -11.56 6.56
C GLU A 32 -0.15 -12.23 5.22
N GLN A 33 -0.18 -11.46 4.12
CA GLN A 33 0.05 -11.98 2.77
C GLN A 33 1.51 -12.43 2.55
N ILE A 34 2.48 -11.69 3.09
CA ILE A 34 3.92 -11.95 2.90
C ILE A 34 4.38 -13.08 3.83
N GLY A 35 3.93 -13.08 5.09
CA GLY A 35 4.43 -13.98 6.12
C GLY A 35 5.94 -13.85 6.26
N ASP A 36 6.66 -14.98 6.22
CA ASP A 36 8.13 -15.03 6.40
C ASP A 36 8.93 -14.92 5.09
N LYS A 37 8.27 -14.62 3.96
CA LYS A 37 8.92 -14.56 2.65
C LYS A 37 9.76 -13.29 2.50
N LYS A 38 10.73 -13.32 1.57
CA LYS A 38 11.48 -12.14 1.13
C LYS A 38 10.73 -11.41 0.02
N VAL A 39 10.85 -10.08 -0.02
CA VAL A 39 10.18 -9.20 -0.99
C VAL A 39 11.25 -8.50 -1.83
N LEU A 40 11.07 -8.48 -3.16
CA LEU A 40 11.91 -7.69 -4.05
C LEU A 40 11.10 -6.49 -4.55
N LEU A 41 11.67 -5.29 -4.40
CA LEU A 41 11.06 -4.04 -4.86
C LEU A 41 11.94 -3.37 -5.92
N ALA A 42 11.36 -3.09 -7.09
CA ALA A 42 11.99 -2.27 -8.11
C ALA A 42 11.50 -0.81 -8.01
N LEU A 43 12.42 0.11 -7.72
CA LEU A 43 12.12 1.54 -7.60
C LEU A 43 12.30 2.24 -8.95
N SER A 44 11.22 2.81 -9.49
CA SER A 44 11.28 3.61 -10.72
C SER A 44 11.47 5.11 -10.44
N GLY A 45 11.29 5.55 -9.18
CA GLY A 45 11.28 6.95 -8.79
C GLY A 45 9.91 7.63 -8.97
N GLY A 46 8.90 6.89 -9.44
CA GLY A 46 7.52 7.36 -9.49
C GLY A 46 6.87 7.39 -8.10
N VAL A 47 5.86 8.25 -7.94
CA VAL A 47 5.12 8.43 -6.68
C VAL A 47 4.57 7.09 -6.18
N ASP A 48 3.94 6.32 -7.05
CA ASP A 48 3.34 5.03 -6.69
C ASP A 48 4.39 4.05 -6.13
N SER A 49 5.51 3.89 -6.84
CA SER A 49 6.61 3.01 -6.39
C SER A 49 7.22 3.45 -5.06
N SER A 50 7.22 4.77 -4.80
CA SER A 50 7.78 5.35 -3.59
C SER A 50 6.86 5.15 -2.39
N VAL A 51 5.55 5.30 -2.59
CA VAL A 51 4.53 5.02 -1.56
C VAL A 51 4.52 3.54 -1.21
N VAL A 52 4.57 2.65 -2.22
CA VAL A 52 4.68 1.20 -2.01
C VAL A 52 5.95 0.86 -1.21
N ALA A 53 7.09 1.48 -1.55
CA ALA A 53 8.34 1.30 -0.82
C ALA A 53 8.18 1.64 0.67
N ALA A 54 7.57 2.79 0.97
CA ALA A 54 7.36 3.24 2.33
C ALA A 54 6.46 2.28 3.14
N LEU A 55 5.40 1.75 2.52
CA LEU A 55 4.51 0.77 3.13
C LEU A 55 5.22 -0.56 3.40
N LEU A 56 5.97 -1.08 2.43
CA LEU A 56 6.72 -2.34 2.60
C LEU A 56 7.81 -2.22 3.67
N ILE A 57 8.52 -1.09 3.73
CA ILE A 57 9.51 -0.83 4.77
C ILE A 57 8.86 -0.86 6.17
N LYS A 58 7.69 -0.24 6.33
CA LYS A 58 6.92 -0.26 7.59
C LYS A 58 6.40 -1.67 7.93
N ALA A 59 5.96 -2.42 6.92
CA ALA A 59 5.37 -3.74 7.12
C ALA A 59 6.42 -4.82 7.44
N VAL A 60 7.47 -4.92 6.62
CA VAL A 60 8.38 -6.07 6.56
C VAL A 60 9.85 -5.69 6.39
N GLY A 61 10.29 -4.51 6.84
CA GLY A 61 11.60 -3.90 6.50
C GLY A 61 12.86 -4.80 6.47
N GLN A 62 12.97 -5.84 7.31
CA GLN A 62 14.11 -6.79 7.29
C GLN A 62 14.00 -7.90 6.21
N GLN A 63 12.84 -8.02 5.57
CA GLN A 63 12.51 -9.01 4.54
C GLN A 63 12.55 -8.41 3.13
N LEU A 64 12.73 -7.10 3.01
CA LEU A 64 13.08 -6.41 1.77
C LEU A 64 14.52 -6.70 1.34
#